data_AF-A0A1W2FM70-F1
#
_entry.id   AF-A0A1W2FM70-F1
#
_cell.length_a   1.000
_cell.length_b   1.000
_cell.length_c   1.000
_cell.angle_alpha   90.00
_cell.angle_beta   90.00
_cell.angle_gamma   90.00
#
_symmetry.space_group_name_H-M   'P 1'
#
loop_
_entity.id
_entity.type
_entity.pdbx_description
1 polymer ?
#
loop_
_entity_poly.entity_id
_entity_poly.type
_entity_poly.pdbx_seq_one_letter_code
_entity_poly.pdbx_strand_id
1 'polypeptide(L)'
;MRVRSAFARRVLPVVVPVLALLLPMATPAAAYTSHRGSPTTFDVWFAAGDNEPQLGPNTFHIIGHGNCRYHVVKYTYKGQSRFIPINCNGEKVVSIAPLGTNAYPLTWTLCYYHFIKHVLVMTCSPTLTEDMVYTT
;
A
#
# COMPACT_ATOMS: atom_id res chain seq x y z
N MET A 1 -69.47 17.89 31.37
CA MET A 1 -69.29 16.42 31.44
C MET A 1 -69.73 15.80 30.12
N ARG A 2 -68.95 14.84 29.61
CA ARG A 2 -69.26 13.91 28.52
C ARG A 2 -69.30 14.49 27.09
N VAL A 3 -68.81 13.84 26.03
CA VAL A 3 -67.89 12.70 25.77
C VAL A 3 -68.09 12.39 24.28
N ARG A 4 -66.97 12.16 23.55
CA ARG A 4 -66.85 11.31 22.32
C ARG A 4 -67.54 11.84 21.05
N SER A 5 -67.15 11.49 19.84
CA SER A 5 -66.00 10.79 19.24
C SER A 5 -66.24 10.80 17.72
N ALA A 6 -65.17 10.45 16.99
CA ALA A 6 -65.13 9.83 15.65
C ALA A 6 -64.54 10.76 14.59
N PHE A 7 -63.23 10.67 14.27
CA PHE A 7 -62.59 9.61 13.45
C PHE A 7 -63.41 9.26 12.21
N ALA A 8 -62.90 9.11 11.00
CA ALA A 8 -61.61 9.35 10.36
C ALA A 8 -61.81 8.82 8.93
N ARG A 9 -60.99 9.30 8.00
CA ARG A 9 -60.32 8.56 6.90
C ARG A 9 -60.32 9.39 5.63
N ARG A 10 -59.19 10.06 5.42
CA ARG A 10 -58.64 10.23 4.07
C ARG A 10 -57.32 9.47 4.06
N VAL A 11 -57.32 8.38 3.33
CA VAL A 11 -56.12 7.63 2.95
C VAL A 11 -55.47 8.43 1.83
N LEU A 12 -54.27 8.94 2.07
CA LEU A 12 -53.38 9.44 1.03
C LEU A 12 -52.09 8.62 1.11
N PRO A 13 -51.55 8.16 -0.03
CA PRO A 13 -50.36 7.33 -0.06
C PRO A 13 -49.14 8.19 0.29
N VAL A 14 -48.46 7.82 1.37
CA VAL A 14 -47.12 8.33 1.66
C VAL A 14 -46.17 7.62 0.71
N VAL A 15 -45.74 8.35 -0.32
CA VAL A 15 -44.61 7.99 -1.17
C VAL A 15 -43.38 7.97 -0.27
N VAL A 16 -42.86 6.78 0.01
CA VAL A 16 -41.63 6.54 0.79
C VAL A 16 -40.45 6.64 -0.17
N PRO A 17 -39.55 7.64 -0.05
CA PRO A 17 -38.29 7.64 -0.77
C PRO A 17 -37.24 6.96 0.12
N VAL A 18 -37.10 5.65 0.01
CA VAL A 18 -35.95 4.93 0.59
C VAL A 18 -35.24 4.21 -0.54
N LEU A 19 -34.54 4.99 -1.35
CA LEU A 19 -33.63 4.49 -2.38
C LEU A 19 -32.36 5.35 -2.38
N ALA A 20 -31.70 5.44 -1.24
CA ALA A 20 -30.50 6.25 -1.05
C ALA A 20 -29.42 5.57 -0.17
N LEU A 21 -29.35 4.23 -0.14
CA LEU A 21 -28.46 3.53 0.80
C LEU A 21 -27.71 2.32 0.24
N LEU A 22 -27.54 2.25 -1.08
CA LEU A 22 -26.67 1.26 -1.73
C LEU A 22 -25.71 1.94 -2.72
N LEU A 23 -25.06 3.01 -2.27
CA LEU A 23 -23.81 3.42 -2.89
C LEU A 23 -22.72 2.56 -2.26
N PRO A 24 -22.10 1.63 -3.00
CA PRO A 24 -20.91 0.95 -2.50
C PRO A 24 -19.91 2.05 -2.15
N MET A 25 -19.55 2.13 -0.87
CA MET A 25 -18.39 2.92 -0.46
C MET A 25 -17.22 2.34 -1.22
N ALA A 26 -16.82 3.01 -2.31
CA ALA A 26 -15.60 2.71 -3.01
C ALA A 26 -14.48 3.06 -2.03
N THR A 27 -14.02 2.05 -1.29
CA THR A 27 -12.76 2.11 -0.55
C THR A 27 -11.72 2.64 -1.53
N PRO A 28 -11.05 3.77 -1.23
CA PRO A 28 -10.03 4.29 -2.11
C PRO A 28 -8.97 3.19 -2.26
N ALA A 29 -8.83 2.65 -3.46
CA ALA A 29 -7.78 1.71 -3.77
C ALA A 29 -6.45 2.46 -3.56
N ALA A 30 -5.66 2.03 -2.58
CA ALA A 30 -4.30 2.52 -2.40
C ALA A 30 -3.56 2.28 -3.72
N ALA A 31 -3.07 3.37 -4.32
CA ALA A 31 -2.41 3.31 -5.61
C ALA A 31 -1.09 2.53 -5.48
N TYR A 32 -0.92 1.48 -6.28
CA TYR A 32 0.34 0.76 -6.36
C TYR A 32 1.37 1.62 -7.08
N THR A 33 2.43 1.96 -6.37
CA THR A 33 3.64 2.57 -6.90
C THR A 33 4.62 1.46 -7.22
N SER A 34 4.60 1.04 -8.47
CA SER A 34 5.57 0.09 -9.01
C SER A 34 6.80 0.83 -9.51
N HIS A 35 7.99 0.40 -9.12
CA HIS A 35 9.21 0.77 -9.81
C HIS A 35 9.75 -0.44 -10.53
N ARG A 36 9.55 -0.47 -11.85
CA ARG A 36 10.28 -1.40 -12.70
C ARG A 36 11.73 -0.95 -12.77
N GLY A 37 12.65 -1.82 -12.33
CA GLY A 37 14.02 -1.73 -12.81
C GLY A 37 14.06 -1.93 -14.34
N SER A 38 15.25 -2.06 -14.92
CA SER A 38 15.32 -2.61 -16.28
C SER A 38 14.49 -3.92 -16.29
N PRO A 39 13.50 -4.08 -17.19
CA PRO A 39 12.47 -5.13 -17.14
C PRO A 39 13.02 -6.57 -17.23
N THR A 40 14.33 -6.71 -17.30
CA THR A 40 15.08 -7.95 -17.39
C THR A 40 15.74 -8.38 -16.07
N THR A 41 15.70 -7.55 -15.02
CA THR A 41 16.53 -7.76 -13.83
C THR A 41 15.77 -7.96 -12.52
N PHE A 42 14.68 -7.22 -12.28
CA PHE A 42 13.80 -7.42 -11.12
C PHE A 42 12.58 -6.49 -11.19
N ASP A 43 11.52 -6.86 -10.49
CA ASP A 43 10.34 -6.04 -10.22
C ASP A 43 10.25 -5.77 -8.72
N VAL A 44 10.05 -4.49 -8.35
CA VAL A 44 9.76 -4.09 -6.96
C VAL A 44 8.50 -3.24 -6.95
N TRP A 45 7.57 -3.60 -6.07
CA TRP A 45 6.42 -2.75 -5.76
C TRP A 45 6.14 -2.77 -4.26
N PHE A 46 5.56 -1.66 -3.80
CA PHE A 46 5.07 -1.53 -2.44
C PHE A 46 3.57 -1.78 -2.43
N ALA A 47 3.10 -2.58 -1.47
CA ALA A 47 1.69 -2.83 -1.23
C ALA A 47 1.32 -2.30 0.16
N ALA A 48 0.48 -1.26 0.18
CA ALA A 48 -0.01 -0.66 1.41
C ALA A 48 -1.33 -1.35 1.83
N GLY A 49 -1.29 -2.16 2.89
CA GLY A 49 -2.47 -2.72 3.54
C GLY A 49 -3.17 -3.89 2.81
N ASP A 50 -4.48 -3.98 3.07
CA ASP A 50 -5.37 -5.16 3.13
C ASP A 50 -5.60 -5.95 1.82
N ASN A 51 -4.86 -5.65 0.75
CA ASN A 51 -5.02 -6.36 -0.52
C ASN A 51 -4.49 -7.80 -0.45
N GLU A 52 -3.56 -8.08 0.46
CA GLU A 52 -3.05 -9.42 0.78
C GLU A 52 -2.91 -9.59 2.30
N PRO A 53 -4.02 -9.79 3.03
CA PRO A 53 -4.00 -9.83 4.50
C PRO A 53 -3.08 -10.93 5.06
N GLN A 54 -2.82 -11.98 4.28
CA GLN A 54 -1.87 -13.04 4.60
C GLN A 54 -0.40 -12.58 4.64
N LEU A 55 -0.04 -11.49 3.97
CA LEU A 55 1.33 -10.94 3.94
C LEU A 55 1.55 -9.83 4.97
N GLY A 56 0.47 -9.35 5.58
CA GLY A 56 0.47 -8.27 6.53
C GLY A 56 0.49 -6.89 5.86
N PRO A 57 0.43 -5.82 6.67
CA PRO A 57 0.45 -4.45 6.17
C PRO A 57 1.82 -4.05 5.59
N ASN A 58 1.79 -3.05 4.71
CA ASN A 58 2.94 -2.28 4.25
C ASN A 58 4.12 -3.19 3.86
N THR A 59 3.94 -3.94 2.77
CA THR A 59 4.88 -4.94 2.29
C THR A 59 5.62 -4.47 1.05
N PHE A 60 6.90 -4.77 0.97
CA PHE A 60 7.62 -4.79 -0.30
C PHE A 60 7.52 -6.17 -0.92
N HIS A 61 7.13 -6.19 -2.18
CA HIS A 61 7.22 -7.36 -3.04
C HIS A 61 8.38 -7.17 -4.01
N ILE A 62 9.25 -8.16 -4.03
CA ILE A 62 10.50 -8.12 -4.76
C ILE A 62 10.61 -9.43 -5.52
N ILE A 63 10.58 -9.36 -6.86
CA ILE A 63 10.84 -10.50 -7.73
C ILE A 63 12.15 -10.22 -8.47
N GLY A 64 13.19 -11.03 -8.23
CA GLY A 64 14.45 -10.94 -8.96
C GLY A 64 14.47 -11.81 -10.20
N HIS A 65 14.88 -11.23 -11.34
CA HIS A 65 15.00 -11.91 -12.63
C HIS A 65 16.47 -11.97 -13.08
N GLY A 66 16.94 -13.11 -13.59
CA GLY A 66 18.25 -13.20 -14.22
C GLY A 66 19.40 -12.79 -13.30
N ASN A 67 20.22 -11.82 -13.72
CA ASN A 67 21.37 -11.34 -12.94
C ASN A 67 21.06 -10.02 -12.22
N CYS A 68 20.56 -10.14 -11.00
CA CYS A 68 20.27 -9.03 -10.10
C CYS A 68 21.32 -8.87 -8.97
N ARG A 69 22.51 -9.48 -9.13
CA ARG A 69 23.52 -9.50 -8.06
C ARG A 69 23.91 -8.07 -7.71
N TYR A 70 24.03 -7.80 -6.41
CA TYR A 70 24.36 -6.47 -5.85
C TYR A 70 23.24 -5.42 -5.89
N HIS A 71 22.02 -5.78 -6.32
CA HIS A 71 20.88 -4.88 -6.20
C HIS A 71 20.23 -4.95 -4.81
N VAL A 72 19.85 -3.81 -4.29
CA VAL A 72 19.19 -3.65 -2.99
C VAL A 72 18.08 -2.61 -3.05
N VAL A 73 17.01 -2.80 -2.28
CA VAL A 73 16.05 -1.75 -1.96
C VAL A 73 16.56 -1.04 -0.71
N LYS A 74 16.89 0.25 -0.82
CA LYS A 74 17.17 1.10 0.34
C LYS A 74 15.88 1.80 0.71
N TYR A 75 15.42 1.66 1.95
CA TYR A 75 14.21 2.34 2.44
C TYR A 75 14.49 3.05 3.75
N THR A 76 13.75 4.13 4.00
CA THR A 76 13.76 4.87 5.26
C THR A 76 12.36 4.90 5.84
N TYR A 77 12.24 4.42 7.08
CA TYR A 77 11.00 4.41 7.85
C TYR A 77 11.29 4.83 9.28
N LYS A 78 10.47 5.72 9.85
CA LYS A 78 10.66 6.28 11.21
C LYS A 78 12.08 6.87 11.42
N GLY A 79 12.63 7.51 10.38
CA GLY A 79 13.98 8.09 10.38
C GLY A 79 15.12 7.06 10.33
N GLN A 80 14.83 5.76 10.25
CA GLN A 80 15.84 4.70 10.14
C GLN A 80 15.95 4.21 8.71
N SER A 81 17.15 4.23 8.14
CA SER A 81 17.44 3.63 6.84
C SER A 81 17.84 2.16 6.97
N ARG A 82 17.30 1.32 6.09
CA ARG A 82 17.59 -0.12 6.02
C ARG A 82 17.70 -0.56 4.56
N PHE A 83 18.23 -1.77 4.36
CA PHE A 83 18.46 -2.34 3.04
C PHE A 83 17.81 -3.73 2.93
N ILE A 84 17.18 -4.00 1.80
CA ILE A 84 16.62 -5.30 1.44
C ILE A 84 17.41 -5.82 0.25
N PRO A 85 18.23 -6.87 0.40
CA PRO A 85 18.88 -7.48 -0.75
C PRO A 85 17.83 -8.16 -1.64
N ILE A 86 18.01 -7.99 -2.95
CA ILE A 86 17.21 -8.65 -3.99
C ILE A 86 17.82 -10.02 -4.26
N ASN A 87 17.02 -11.06 -4.10
CA ASN A 87 17.41 -12.44 -4.43
C ASN A 87 17.15 -12.67 -5.92
N CYS A 88 18.14 -13.19 -6.65
CA CYS A 88 17.97 -13.43 -8.07
C CYS A 88 17.27 -14.76 -8.31
N ASN A 89 16.37 -14.78 -9.31
CA ASN A 89 15.53 -15.93 -9.65
C ASN A 89 14.67 -16.39 -8.46
N GLY A 90 14.07 -15.42 -7.76
CA GLY A 90 13.25 -15.69 -6.59
C GLY A 90 12.37 -14.51 -6.21
N GLU A 91 11.38 -14.82 -5.40
CA GLU A 91 10.48 -13.85 -4.81
C GLU A 91 10.82 -13.63 -3.34
N LYS A 92 10.65 -12.40 -2.88
CA LYS A 92 10.82 -12.00 -1.50
C LYS A 92 9.76 -10.98 -1.12
N VAL A 93 9.03 -11.28 -0.06
CA VAL A 93 8.07 -10.37 0.57
C VAL A 93 8.64 -9.92 1.90
N VAL A 94 8.66 -8.61 2.14
CA VAL A 94 9.16 -8.02 3.40
C VAL A 94 8.14 -7.03 3.93
N SER A 95 7.54 -7.35 5.08
CA SER A 95 6.78 -6.36 5.85
C SER A 95 7.74 -5.43 6.58
N ILE A 96 7.60 -4.12 6.33
CA ILE A 96 8.50 -3.08 6.84
C ILE A 96 7.91 -2.29 8.00
N ALA A 97 6.61 -2.36 8.21
CA ALA A 97 5.95 -1.70 9.32
C ALA A 97 4.80 -2.54 9.87
N PRO A 98 4.76 -2.83 11.18
CA PRO A 98 3.55 -3.35 11.80
C PRO A 98 2.41 -2.33 11.66
N LEU A 99 1.16 -2.80 11.61
CA LEU A 99 -0.02 -1.95 11.74
C LEU A 99 0.17 -1.12 13.02
N GLY A 100 0.28 0.18 12.87
CA GLY A 100 0.54 1.12 13.96
C GLY A 100 -0.33 2.35 13.81
N THR A 101 -0.45 3.10 14.90
CA THR A 101 -1.31 4.30 14.99
C THR A 101 -0.67 5.54 14.38
N ASN A 102 0.64 5.53 14.11
CA ASN A 102 1.38 6.73 13.68
C ASN A 102 1.78 6.67 12.21
N ALA A 103 1.42 7.73 11.50
CA ALA A 103 1.80 7.92 10.11
C ALA A 103 3.23 8.44 9.95
N TYR A 104 4.17 7.58 9.57
CA TYR A 104 5.52 8.00 9.14
C TYR A 104 5.69 7.77 7.64
N PRO A 105 6.14 8.79 6.87
CA PRO A 105 6.34 8.64 5.44
C PRO A 105 7.38 7.55 5.17
N LEU A 106 7.06 6.68 4.22
CA LEU A 106 8.01 5.71 3.68
C LEU A 106 8.71 6.34 2.48
N THR A 107 10.04 6.31 2.48
CA THR A 107 10.82 6.65 1.28
C THR A 107 11.70 5.49 0.89
N TRP A 108 11.83 5.21 -0.40
CA TRP A 108 12.65 4.11 -0.88
C TRP A 108 13.28 4.39 -2.23
N THR A 109 14.38 3.70 -2.52
CA THR A 109 15.12 3.80 -3.77
C THR A 109 15.76 2.45 -4.09
N LEU A 110 15.96 2.18 -5.37
CA LEU A 110 16.71 1.03 -5.82
C LEU A 110 18.17 1.41 -5.95
N CYS A 111 19.04 0.64 -5.33
CA CYS A 111 20.48 0.83 -5.44
C CYS A 111 21.14 -0.43 -5.99
N TYR A 112 22.30 -0.25 -6.62
CA TYR A 112 23.20 -1.34 -6.95
C TYR A 112 24.63 -1.00 -6.54
N TYR A 113 25.38 -2.02 -6.12
CA TYR A 113 26.80 -1.88 -5.87
C TYR A 113 27.61 -2.29 -7.11
N HIS A 114 28.67 -1.54 -7.38
CA HIS A 114 29.65 -1.86 -8.41
C HIS A 114 31.03 -1.39 -7.98
N PHE A 115 32.08 -1.87 -8.65
CA PHE A 115 33.45 -1.49 -8.34
C PHE A 115 33.99 -0.48 -9.36
N ILE A 116 34.59 0.61 -8.87
CA ILE A 116 35.38 1.55 -9.67
C ILE A 116 36.80 1.53 -9.12
N LYS A 117 37.78 1.02 -9.89
CA LYS A 117 39.19 0.94 -9.48
C LYS A 117 39.39 0.33 -8.09
N HIS A 118 38.76 -0.82 -7.82
CA HIS A 118 38.75 -1.54 -6.53
C HIS A 118 37.98 -0.87 -5.38
N VAL A 119 37.33 0.27 -5.59
CA VAL A 119 36.45 0.88 -4.59
C VAL A 119 35.01 0.42 -4.83
N LEU A 120 34.35 -0.09 -3.79
CA LEU A 120 32.93 -0.43 -3.83
C LEU A 120 32.09 0.86 -3.77
N VAL A 121 31.32 1.13 -4.83
CA VAL A 121 30.48 2.31 -4.97
C VAL A 121 29.02 1.87 -5.08
N MET A 122 28.11 2.64 -4.48
CA MET A 122 26.67 2.44 -4.59
C MET A 122 26.07 3.55 -5.45
N THR A 123 25.24 3.16 -6.43
CA THR A 123 24.45 4.08 -7.24
C THR A 123 22.97 3.77 -7.06
N CYS A 124 22.14 4.80 -6.90
CA CYS A 124 20.72 4.67 -6.62
C CYS A 124 19.86 5.40 -7.65
N SER A 125 18.65 4.88 -7.89
CA SER A 125 17.60 5.52 -8.67
C SER A 125 17.02 6.74 -7.92
N PRO A 126 16.17 7.56 -8.57
CA PRO A 126 15.38 8.56 -7.85
C PRO A 126 14.62 7.94 -6.67
N THR A 127 14.51 8.71 -5.59
CA THR A 127 13.75 8.30 -4.41
C THR A 127 12.25 8.39 -4.69
N LEU A 128 11.53 7.36 -4.28
CA LEU A 128 10.08 7.27 -4.28
C LEU A 128 9.57 7.46 -2.85
N THR A 129 8.39 8.05 -2.72
CA THR A 129 7.74 8.33 -1.44
C THR A 129 6.35 7.71 -1.47
N GLU A 130 6.04 6.95 -0.43
CA GLU A 130 4.77 6.24 -0.28
C GLU A 130 4.07 6.64 0.99
N ASP A 131 2.74 6.73 0.90
CA ASP A 131 1.86 6.80 2.05
C ASP A 131 1.56 5.38 2.53
N MET A 132 1.86 5.08 3.79
CA MET A 132 1.54 3.76 4.34
C MET A 132 0.12 3.72 4.91
N VAL A 133 -0.40 2.50 5.10
CA VAL A 133 -1.68 2.28 5.77
C VAL A 133 -1.47 2.16 7.28
N TYR A 134 -2.35 2.80 8.06
CA TYR A 134 -2.35 2.84 9.52
C TYR A 134 -3.73 2.49 10.06
N THR A 135 -3.78 1.86 11.23
CA THR A 135 -5.06 1.64 11.94
C THR A 135 -5.39 2.89 12.75
N THR A 136 -6.56 3.47 12.47
CA THR A 136 -7.18 4.52 13.31
C THR A 136 -7.61 3.97 14.66
#